data_AF-A0AAV4L7V6-F1
#
_entry.id   AF-A0AAV4L7V6-F1
#
_cell.length_a   1.000
_cell.length_b   1.000
_cell.length_c   1.000
_cell.angle_alpha   90.00
_cell.angle_beta   90.00
_cell.angle_gamma   90.00
#
_symmetry.space_group_name_H-M   'P 1'
#
loop_
_entity.id
_entity.type
_entity.pdbx_description
1 polymer ?
#
loop_
_entity_poly.entity_id
_entity_poly.type
_entity_poly.pdbx_seq_one_letter_code
_entity_poly.pdbx_strand_id
1 'polypeptide(L)'
;MKNRTGQVILASGELCLKSDLNPGMQLMNERSQAAVLQGIEVRNVPSFEIRPLKGEPFLLGFDQNILAASLKTEETLLLRATDYNNQASFFKSSFGLMRTPLDFPKTDTPLDPYFLGLLLGDGCFRSSQLCLTTSEPELIELLYETSKRLKWPLRIVQTPGNLSNAYYFKNFTSGASLKTHLKNLGLWDLKSNAKFIPKTYLYTDRDSRLALLAGLLDTDGSLLIRFYEIVSSSFQMAEDIAFLARSLGFGVVESEKVIKETRYVRLYIYGDYADLPLRVHRKKAWFLKKTRHPEKVTFTVHSVGIQEVVYLFIDSYMTGDFTVRKGDVYDF
;
A
#
# COMPACT_ATOMS: atom_id res chain seq x y z
N MET A 1 3.86 12.53 -8.63
CA MET A 1 3.61 11.63 -7.48
C MET A 1 4.64 11.93 -6.42
N LYS A 2 4.28 11.96 -5.13
CA LYS A 2 5.27 12.25 -4.08
C LYS A 2 6.35 11.19 -4.11
N ASN A 3 7.56 11.64 -4.37
CA ASN A 3 8.72 10.79 -4.32
C ASN A 3 8.86 10.34 -2.86
N ARG A 4 8.62 9.05 -2.57
CA ARG A 4 8.84 8.48 -1.21
C ARG A 4 10.33 8.33 -0.88
N THR A 5 11.17 9.01 -1.65
CA THR A 5 12.61 9.20 -1.48
C THR A 5 12.94 9.53 -0.05
N GLY A 6 13.88 8.77 0.52
CA GLY A 6 14.43 9.08 1.83
C GLY A 6 13.42 9.03 2.96
N GLN A 7 12.28 8.33 2.81
CA GLN A 7 11.34 8.11 3.90
C GLN A 7 11.56 6.77 4.59
N VAL A 8 11.21 6.70 5.86
CA VAL A 8 11.11 5.48 6.67
C VAL A 8 9.69 5.33 7.22
N ILE A 9 9.31 4.11 7.54
CA ILE A 9 8.01 3.80 8.14
C ILE A 9 8.17 3.84 9.66
N LEU A 10 7.39 4.70 10.33
CA LEU A 10 7.29 4.71 11.79
C LEU A 10 6.50 3.49 12.28
N ALA A 11 6.66 3.11 13.54
CA ALA A 11 5.87 2.04 14.16
C ALA A 11 4.34 2.30 14.09
N SER A 12 3.92 3.55 13.96
CA SER A 12 2.52 3.94 13.73
C SER A 12 2.01 3.63 12.31
N GLY A 13 2.90 3.26 11.38
CA GLY A 13 2.60 3.10 9.95
C GLY A 13 2.76 4.39 9.12
N GLU A 14 2.98 5.53 9.77
CA GLU A 14 3.20 6.81 9.10
C GLU A 14 4.59 6.89 8.44
N LEU A 15 4.68 7.66 7.36
CA LEU A 15 5.93 7.93 6.67
C LEU A 15 6.62 9.15 7.29
N CYS A 16 7.90 9.01 7.60
CA CYS A 16 8.76 10.08 8.12
C CYS A 16 9.97 10.26 7.21
N LEU A 17 10.38 11.50 6.92
CA LEU A 17 11.62 11.74 6.19
C LEU A 17 12.82 11.39 7.07
N LYS A 18 13.87 10.82 6.48
CA LYS A 18 15.12 10.50 7.20
C LYS A 18 15.77 11.75 7.82
N SER A 19 15.58 12.92 7.20
CA SER A 19 16.04 14.21 7.74
C SER A 19 15.35 14.61 9.05
N ASP A 20 14.17 14.07 9.31
CA ASP A 20 13.33 14.45 10.44
C ASP A 20 13.42 13.42 11.58
N LEU A 21 14.30 12.42 11.43
CA LEU A 21 14.52 11.39 12.43
C LEU A 21 15.28 11.93 13.63
N ASN A 22 14.90 11.45 14.81
CA ASN A 22 15.56 11.76 16.07
C ASN A 22 15.72 10.46 16.89
N PRO A 23 16.80 10.33 17.69
CA PRO A 23 16.92 9.26 18.66
C PRO A 23 15.68 9.16 19.57
N GLY A 24 15.27 7.93 19.90
CA GLY A 24 14.05 7.63 20.65
C GLY A 24 12.79 7.39 19.79
N MET A 25 12.81 7.78 18.50
CA MET A 25 11.71 7.48 17.59
C MET A 25 11.59 5.97 17.35
N GLN A 26 10.35 5.48 17.23
CA GLN A 26 10.05 4.08 16.94
C GLN A 26 9.82 3.88 15.44
N LEU A 27 10.72 3.13 14.81
CA LEU A 27 10.63 2.76 13.41
C LEU A 27 10.04 1.35 13.26
N MET A 28 9.42 1.08 12.13
CA MET A 28 8.91 -0.23 11.81
C MET A 28 10.05 -1.13 11.32
N ASN A 29 10.22 -2.30 11.95
CA ASN A 29 11.20 -3.30 11.52
C ASN A 29 10.60 -4.34 10.55
N GLU A 30 11.39 -5.30 10.09
CA GLU A 30 10.97 -6.33 9.12
C GLU A 30 9.90 -7.30 9.64
N ARG A 31 9.68 -7.33 10.95
CA ARG A 31 8.68 -8.15 11.63
C ARG A 31 7.40 -7.37 11.96
N SER A 32 7.27 -6.16 11.42
CA SER A 32 6.18 -5.23 11.73
C SER A 32 6.10 -4.87 13.22
N GLN A 33 7.25 -4.76 13.87
CA GLN A 33 7.38 -4.38 15.28
C GLN A 33 8.12 -3.06 15.41
N ALA A 34 7.86 -2.35 16.51
CA ALA A 34 8.57 -1.13 16.86
C ALA A 34 10.03 -1.44 17.21
N ALA A 35 10.95 -0.79 16.51
CA ALA A 35 12.37 -0.74 16.83
C ALA A 35 12.76 0.70 17.19
N VAL A 36 13.41 0.89 18.33
CA VAL A 36 13.78 2.22 18.83
C VAL A 36 15.10 2.65 18.19
N LEU A 37 15.09 3.79 17.51
CA LEU A 37 16.29 4.41 16.97
C LEU A 37 17.17 4.93 18.13
N GLN A 38 18.34 4.33 18.34
CA GLN A 38 19.22 4.64 19.46
C GLN A 38 20.05 5.91 19.22
N GLY A 39 20.45 6.14 17.97
CA GLY A 39 21.38 7.19 17.60
C GLY A 39 21.37 7.45 16.10
N ILE A 40 21.87 8.63 15.73
CA ILE A 40 22.08 9.04 14.34
C ILE A 40 23.47 9.66 14.28
N GLU A 41 24.28 9.20 13.34
CA GLU A 41 25.56 9.82 13.04
C GLU A 41 25.68 10.09 11.55
N VAL A 42 26.40 11.16 11.21
CA VAL A 42 26.73 11.50 9.83
C VAL A 42 28.24 11.42 9.69
N ARG A 43 28.73 10.60 8.76
CA ARG A 43 30.17 10.37 8.55
C ARG A 43 30.54 10.57 7.10
N ASN A 44 31.72 11.16 6.87
CA ASN A 44 32.31 11.25 5.53
C ASN A 44 33.24 10.05 5.30
N VAL A 45 32.79 9.07 4.53
CA VAL A 45 33.50 7.80 4.35
C VAL A 45 33.48 7.34 2.88
N PRO A 46 34.43 6.47 2.46
CA PRO A 46 34.30 5.72 1.22
C PRO A 46 32.93 5.02 1.18
N SER A 47 32.23 5.18 0.07
CA SER A 47 30.81 4.85 -0.02
C SER A 47 30.46 4.14 -1.32
N PHE A 48 29.33 3.43 -1.26
CA PHE A 48 28.72 2.76 -2.39
C PHE A 48 27.29 3.26 -2.59
N GLU A 49 26.93 3.56 -3.83
CA GLU A 49 25.56 3.82 -4.22
C GLU A 49 24.90 2.52 -4.66
N ILE A 50 23.84 2.14 -3.95
CA ILE A 50 23.00 1.00 -4.27
C ILE A 50 21.85 1.51 -5.13
N ARG A 51 21.71 0.98 -6.35
CA ARG A 51 20.68 1.36 -7.31
C ARG A 51 19.70 0.21 -7.53
N PRO A 52 18.54 0.20 -6.87
CA PRO A 52 17.48 -0.78 -7.12
C PRO A 52 16.91 -0.64 -8.53
N LEU A 53 16.43 -1.73 -9.11
CA LEU A 53 15.65 -1.69 -10.35
C LEU A 53 14.33 -0.91 -10.16
N LYS A 54 13.77 -0.95 -8.94
CA LYS A 54 12.55 -0.23 -8.57
C LYS A 54 12.72 0.39 -7.19
N GLY A 55 12.47 1.68 -7.08
CA GLY A 55 12.72 2.43 -5.86
C GLY A 55 13.97 3.28 -6.01
N GLU A 56 14.31 3.97 -4.94
CA GLU A 56 15.28 5.05 -4.99
C GLU A 56 16.69 4.55 -4.68
N PRO A 57 17.72 5.08 -5.36
CA PRO A 57 19.08 4.86 -4.97
C PRO A 57 19.35 5.31 -3.53
N PHE A 58 20.27 4.64 -2.86
CA PHE A 58 20.70 5.04 -1.53
C PHE A 58 22.19 4.76 -1.34
N LEU A 59 22.79 5.56 -0.46
CA LEU A 59 24.20 5.43 -0.10
C LEU A 59 24.36 4.46 1.08
N LEU A 60 25.48 3.75 1.05
CA LEU A 60 26.01 2.99 2.16
C LEU A 60 27.49 3.31 2.34
N GLY A 61 27.93 3.44 3.58
CA GLY A 61 29.36 3.44 3.90
C GLY A 61 30.00 2.10 3.53
N PHE A 62 31.32 2.10 3.31
CA PHE A 62 32.08 0.88 3.03
C PHE A 62 31.93 -0.18 4.13
N ASP A 63 31.60 0.27 5.34
CA ASP A 63 31.40 -0.54 6.53
C ASP A 63 29.94 -0.89 6.83
N GLN A 64 28.99 -0.45 6.01
CA GLN A 64 27.59 -0.80 6.17
C GLN A 64 27.20 -2.01 5.33
N ASN A 65 26.21 -2.76 5.81
CA ASN A 65 25.76 -3.98 5.17
C ASN A 65 24.53 -3.77 4.27
N ILE A 66 24.47 -4.59 3.22
CA ILE A 66 23.29 -4.82 2.39
C ILE A 66 22.59 -6.08 2.92
N LEU A 67 21.29 -5.98 3.19
CA LEU A 67 20.44 -7.15 3.42
C LEU A 67 19.94 -7.64 2.06
N ALA A 68 20.48 -8.76 1.60
CA ALA A 68 20.13 -9.38 0.33
C ALA A 68 19.32 -10.66 0.57
N ALA A 69 18.20 -10.81 -0.11
CA ALA A 69 17.33 -11.98 -0.06
C ALA A 69 17.40 -12.79 -1.36
N SER A 70 17.49 -14.11 -1.24
CA SER A 70 17.48 -15.03 -2.38
C SER A 70 16.17 -14.90 -3.16
N LEU A 71 16.22 -14.84 -4.49
CA LEU A 71 15.03 -14.80 -5.36
C LEU A 71 14.30 -16.14 -5.44
N LYS A 72 14.93 -17.24 -5.01
CA LYS A 72 14.39 -18.60 -5.14
C LYS A 72 14.02 -19.26 -3.81
N THR A 73 14.69 -18.84 -2.73
CA THR A 73 14.52 -19.39 -1.37
C THR A 73 14.16 -18.28 -0.40
N GLU A 74 13.90 -18.63 0.86
CA GLU A 74 13.68 -17.69 1.96
C GLU A 74 14.98 -17.25 2.66
N GLU A 75 16.13 -17.56 2.05
CA GLU A 75 17.44 -17.21 2.59
C GLU A 75 17.71 -15.71 2.50
N THR A 76 18.25 -15.15 3.58
CA THR A 76 18.75 -13.77 3.64
C THR A 76 20.21 -13.74 4.05
N LEU A 77 21.00 -12.89 3.40
CA LEU A 77 22.41 -12.68 3.68
C LEU A 77 22.68 -11.22 4.01
N LEU A 78 23.63 -11.01 4.92
CA LEU A 78 24.14 -9.69 5.25
C LEU A 78 25.55 -9.57 4.67
N LEU A 79 25.75 -8.65 3.73
CA LEU A 79 26.99 -8.56 2.95
C LEU A 79 27.46 -7.11 2.84
N ARG A 80 28.77 -6.88 2.88
CA ARG A 80 29.33 -5.56 2.51
C ARG A 80 29.14 -5.32 1.02
N ALA A 81 29.05 -4.05 0.62
CA ALA A 81 28.96 -3.68 -0.78
C ALA A 81 30.15 -4.16 -1.62
N THR A 82 31.35 -4.21 -1.02
CA THR A 82 32.56 -4.79 -1.60
C THR A 82 32.39 -6.28 -1.88
N ASP A 83 31.88 -7.03 -0.91
CA ASP A 83 31.72 -8.48 -1.01
C ASP A 83 30.70 -8.79 -2.11
N TYR A 84 29.57 -8.09 -2.13
CA TYR A 84 28.58 -8.21 -3.20
C TYR A 84 29.19 -7.93 -4.58
N ASN A 85 30.02 -6.88 -4.71
CA ASN A 85 30.65 -6.55 -5.99
C ASN A 85 31.63 -7.61 -6.49
N ASN A 86 32.28 -8.36 -5.59
CA ASN A 86 33.17 -9.47 -5.93
C ASN A 86 32.43 -10.77 -6.26
N GLN A 87 31.12 -10.85 -6.07
CA GLN A 87 30.33 -12.03 -6.40
C GLN A 87 30.16 -12.23 -7.91
N ALA A 88 30.02 -13.49 -8.31
CA ALA A 88 29.73 -13.88 -9.69
C ALA A 88 28.38 -13.32 -10.18
N SER A 89 28.24 -13.14 -11.50
CA SER A 89 27.00 -12.65 -12.13
C SER A 89 25.76 -13.48 -11.75
N PHE A 90 25.91 -14.81 -11.65
CA PHE A 90 24.83 -15.70 -11.22
C PHE A 90 24.34 -15.42 -9.79
N PHE A 91 25.26 -15.08 -8.87
CA PHE A 91 24.87 -14.70 -7.51
C PHE A 91 24.09 -13.38 -7.53
N LYS A 92 24.60 -12.36 -8.23
CA LYS A 92 23.96 -11.04 -8.34
C LYS A 92 22.58 -11.10 -9.00
N SER A 93 22.34 -12.06 -9.89
CA SER A 93 21.02 -12.30 -10.50
C SER A 93 20.10 -13.18 -9.65
N SER A 94 20.63 -13.81 -8.60
CA SER A 94 19.89 -14.69 -7.68
C SER A 94 19.52 -14.05 -6.36
N PHE A 95 20.01 -12.84 -6.06
CA PHE A 95 19.70 -12.10 -4.85
C PHE A 95 19.16 -10.70 -5.17
N GLY A 96 18.25 -10.20 -4.33
CA GLY A 96 17.68 -8.86 -4.43
C GLY A 96 17.51 -8.22 -3.06
N LEU A 97 17.21 -6.93 -3.02
CA LEU A 97 16.76 -6.25 -1.82
C LEU A 97 15.43 -6.83 -1.37
N MET A 98 15.27 -6.99 -0.07
CA MET A 98 14.07 -7.54 0.55
C MET A 98 13.03 -6.46 0.80
N ARG A 99 11.79 -6.70 0.39
CA ARG A 99 10.60 -5.96 0.79
C ARG A 99 9.66 -6.88 1.54
N THR A 100 9.02 -6.38 2.59
CA THR A 100 8.10 -7.16 3.41
C THR A 100 6.76 -6.45 3.54
N PRO A 101 5.62 -7.17 3.59
CA PRO A 101 4.35 -6.59 3.99
C PRO A 101 4.43 -6.04 5.42
N LEU A 102 3.43 -5.24 5.79
CA LEU A 102 3.24 -4.79 7.16
C LEU A 102 2.10 -5.56 7.80
N ASP A 103 2.23 -5.85 9.08
CA ASP A 103 1.19 -6.39 9.95
C ASP A 103 0.91 -5.40 11.08
N PHE A 104 -0.32 -4.92 11.14
CA PHE A 104 -0.79 -4.04 12.21
C PHE A 104 -1.74 -4.81 13.12
N PRO A 105 -1.85 -4.43 14.40
CA PRO A 105 -2.92 -4.89 15.25
C PRO A 105 -4.29 -4.58 14.65
N LYS A 106 -5.27 -5.45 14.90
CA LYS A 106 -6.67 -5.20 14.56
C LYS A 106 -7.17 -3.97 15.31
N THR A 107 -7.80 -3.05 14.57
CA THR A 107 -8.48 -1.88 15.13
C THR A 107 -9.95 -1.89 14.72
N ASP A 108 -10.80 -1.33 15.57
CA ASP A 108 -12.22 -1.19 15.25
C ASP A 108 -12.42 -0.15 14.14
N THR A 109 -13.09 -0.55 13.06
CA THR A 109 -13.40 0.33 11.94
C THR A 109 -14.87 0.75 11.97
N PRO A 110 -15.21 2.05 11.77
CA PRO A 110 -16.60 2.53 11.86
C PRO A 110 -17.55 1.89 10.84
N LEU A 111 -17.02 1.44 9.71
CA LEU A 111 -17.70 0.69 8.66
C LEU A 111 -16.90 -0.58 8.37
N ASP A 112 -17.61 -1.61 7.91
CA ASP A 112 -16.99 -2.81 7.34
C ASP A 112 -15.98 -2.40 6.23
N PRO A 113 -14.72 -2.86 6.27
CA PRO A 113 -13.69 -2.43 5.33
C PRO A 113 -14.02 -2.73 3.87
N TYR A 114 -14.60 -3.90 3.57
CA TYR A 114 -15.02 -4.22 2.21
C TYR A 114 -16.11 -3.26 1.74
N PHE A 115 -17.12 -3.02 2.58
CA PHE A 115 -18.18 -2.06 2.28
C PHE A 115 -17.66 -0.64 2.08
N LEU A 116 -16.69 -0.18 2.87
CA LEU A 116 -16.03 1.11 2.63
C LEU A 116 -15.31 1.12 1.27
N GLY A 117 -14.65 0.02 0.88
CA GLY A 117 -14.02 -0.10 -0.43
C GLY A 117 -15.01 0.12 -1.57
N LEU A 118 -16.19 -0.49 -1.50
CA LEU A 118 -17.27 -0.26 -2.47
C LEU A 118 -17.71 1.21 -2.52
N LEU A 119 -17.87 1.84 -1.36
CA LEU A 119 -18.27 3.25 -1.26
C LEU A 119 -17.22 4.19 -1.84
N LEU A 120 -15.95 3.90 -1.61
CA LEU A 120 -14.86 4.71 -2.13
C LEU A 120 -14.78 4.65 -3.66
N GLY A 121 -15.10 3.51 -4.27
CA GLY A 121 -15.20 3.43 -5.73
C GLY A 121 -16.50 4.00 -6.27
N ASP A 122 -17.58 3.20 -6.23
CA ASP A 122 -18.86 3.52 -6.88
C ASP A 122 -19.82 4.37 -6.03
N GLY A 123 -19.42 4.77 -4.83
CA GLY A 123 -20.25 5.61 -3.96
C GLY A 123 -20.27 7.08 -4.39
N CYS A 124 -21.46 7.69 -4.39
CA CYS A 124 -21.65 9.13 -4.52
C CYS A 124 -21.93 9.74 -3.13
N PHE A 125 -20.99 10.56 -2.65
CA PHE A 125 -21.06 11.20 -1.33
C PHE A 125 -21.70 12.60 -1.35
N ARG A 126 -22.20 13.02 -2.51
CA ARG A 126 -22.88 14.30 -2.71
C ARG A 126 -24.39 14.06 -2.86
N SER A 127 -25.18 14.98 -2.33
CA SER A 127 -26.65 14.92 -2.10
C SER A 127 -27.04 14.56 -0.66
N SER A 128 -28.32 14.71 -0.32
CA SER A 128 -28.85 14.41 1.02
C SER A 128 -28.75 12.93 1.39
N GLN A 129 -28.43 12.04 0.44
CA GLN A 129 -28.41 10.58 0.60
C GLN A 129 -27.15 9.99 -0.07
N LEU A 130 -26.59 8.95 0.56
CA LEU A 130 -25.54 8.14 -0.06
C LEU A 130 -26.14 7.25 -1.14
N CYS A 131 -25.49 7.20 -2.30
CA CYS A 131 -25.86 6.32 -3.40
C CYS A 131 -24.68 5.42 -3.79
N LEU A 132 -24.95 4.17 -4.12
CA LEU A 132 -24.01 3.25 -4.76
C LEU A 132 -24.67 2.74 -6.05
N THR A 133 -23.92 2.73 -7.15
CA THR A 133 -24.44 2.27 -8.45
C THR A 133 -23.71 0.99 -8.83
N THR A 134 -24.45 -0.09 -9.10
CA THR A 134 -23.84 -1.34 -9.56
C THR A 134 -24.83 -2.19 -10.36
N SER A 135 -24.31 -2.97 -11.30
CA SER A 135 -25.04 -4.02 -12.03
C SER A 135 -24.52 -5.43 -11.70
N GLU A 136 -23.54 -5.56 -10.81
CA GLU A 136 -22.95 -6.85 -10.44
C GLU A 136 -23.89 -7.58 -9.44
N PRO A 137 -24.43 -8.75 -9.77
CA PRO A 137 -25.39 -9.46 -8.92
C PRO A 137 -24.89 -9.71 -7.49
N GLU A 138 -23.63 -10.07 -7.33
CA GLU A 138 -22.99 -10.36 -6.04
C GLU A 138 -22.90 -9.12 -5.15
N LEU A 139 -22.68 -7.94 -5.76
CA LEU A 139 -22.68 -6.67 -5.04
C LEU A 139 -24.11 -6.25 -4.68
N ILE A 140 -25.08 -6.49 -5.55
CA ILE A 140 -26.49 -6.22 -5.29
C ILE A 140 -26.98 -7.04 -4.08
N GLU A 141 -26.66 -8.33 -4.04
CA GLU A 141 -26.98 -9.20 -2.89
C GLU A 141 -26.35 -8.69 -1.60
N LEU A 142 -25.07 -8.35 -1.62
CA LEU A 142 -24.37 -7.75 -0.47
C LEU A 142 -25.03 -6.46 0.01
N LEU A 143 -25.50 -5.59 -0.89
CA LEU A 143 -26.21 -4.37 -0.51
C LEU A 143 -27.51 -4.69 0.23
N TYR A 144 -28.28 -5.68 -0.22
CA TYR A 144 -29.48 -6.13 0.48
C TYR A 144 -29.16 -6.75 1.84
N GLU A 145 -28.10 -7.57 1.95
CA GLU A 145 -27.65 -8.14 3.22
C GLU A 145 -27.22 -7.05 4.20
N THR A 146 -26.44 -6.08 3.72
CA THR A 146 -25.96 -4.93 4.51
C THR A 146 -27.13 -4.08 5.01
N SER A 147 -28.10 -3.83 4.13
CA SER A 147 -29.36 -3.15 4.47
C SER A 147 -30.12 -3.85 5.60
N LYS A 148 -30.30 -5.19 5.50
CA LYS A 148 -30.97 -5.98 6.53
C LYS A 148 -30.19 -6.00 7.84
N ARG A 149 -28.88 -6.28 7.78
CA ARG A 149 -27.99 -6.41 8.94
C ARG A 149 -27.87 -5.11 9.73
N LEU A 150 -27.68 -4.00 9.02
CA LEU A 150 -27.51 -2.67 9.63
C LEU A 150 -28.85 -1.94 9.84
N LYS A 151 -29.96 -2.53 9.40
CA LYS A 151 -31.30 -1.94 9.41
C LYS A 151 -31.33 -0.56 8.72
N TRP A 152 -30.59 -0.43 7.61
CA TRP A 152 -30.54 0.77 6.79
C TRP A 152 -31.41 0.60 5.54
N PRO A 153 -32.61 1.18 5.47
CA PRO A 153 -33.51 0.95 4.35
C PRO A 153 -32.89 1.36 3.02
N LEU A 154 -33.05 0.51 2.02
CA LEU A 154 -32.64 0.79 0.65
C LEU A 154 -33.81 1.37 -0.16
N ARG A 155 -33.54 2.45 -0.88
CA ARG A 155 -34.36 2.91 -1.99
C ARG A 155 -33.61 2.63 -3.29
N ILE A 156 -34.28 1.98 -4.23
CA ILE A 156 -33.71 1.62 -5.52
C ILE A 156 -34.32 2.56 -6.56
N VAL A 157 -33.47 3.11 -7.41
CA VAL A 157 -33.89 3.98 -8.51
C VAL A 157 -33.23 3.46 -9.78
N GLN A 158 -34.04 3.22 -10.81
CA GLN A 158 -33.56 2.90 -12.14
C GLN A 158 -33.75 4.13 -13.03
N THR A 159 -32.64 4.66 -13.54
CA THR A 159 -32.67 5.75 -14.51
C THR A 159 -32.87 5.16 -15.90
N PRO A 160 -33.85 5.64 -16.70
CA PRO A 160 -34.04 5.15 -18.07
C PRO A 160 -32.76 5.21 -18.89
N GLY A 161 -32.41 4.11 -19.56
CA GLY A 161 -31.20 3.99 -20.38
C GLY A 161 -29.93 3.58 -19.62
N ASN A 162 -29.95 3.55 -18.28
CA ASN A 162 -28.83 3.01 -17.50
C ASN A 162 -28.94 1.49 -17.35
N LEU A 163 -27.80 0.81 -17.51
CA LEU A 163 -27.68 -0.64 -17.27
C LEU A 163 -27.66 -1.00 -15.78
N SER A 164 -27.37 -0.04 -14.91
CA SER A 164 -27.23 -0.21 -13.47
C SER A 164 -28.29 0.56 -12.70
N ASN A 165 -28.71 -0.02 -11.57
CA ASN A 165 -29.57 0.64 -10.59
C ASN A 165 -28.74 1.48 -9.63
N ALA A 166 -29.35 2.56 -9.14
CA ALA A 166 -28.85 3.37 -8.06
C ALA A 166 -29.48 2.93 -6.72
N TYR A 167 -28.64 2.54 -5.76
CA TYR A 167 -29.02 2.05 -4.44
C TYR A 167 -28.74 3.12 -3.39
N TYR A 168 -29.81 3.70 -2.82
CA TYR A 168 -29.72 4.75 -1.82
C TYR A 168 -29.97 4.20 -0.42
N PHE A 169 -29.00 4.34 0.47
CA PHE A 169 -29.20 4.08 1.89
C PHE A 169 -29.90 5.29 2.52
N LYS A 170 -31.09 5.07 3.10
CA LYS A 170 -31.83 6.13 3.80
C LYS A 170 -31.28 6.37 5.20
N ASN A 171 -31.38 7.62 5.66
CA ASN A 171 -31.11 7.96 7.06
C ASN A 171 -32.13 7.26 7.96
N PHE A 172 -31.61 6.81 9.09
CA PHE A 172 -32.41 6.20 10.15
C PHE A 172 -33.05 7.30 11.03
N THR A 173 -34.15 6.97 11.71
CA THR A 173 -34.80 7.88 12.68
C THR A 173 -34.21 7.78 14.10
N SER A 174 -33.48 6.70 14.44
CA SER A 174 -32.81 6.51 15.76
C SER A 174 -31.43 5.80 15.71
N GLY A 175 -30.32 6.55 15.60
CA GLY A 175 -28.95 5.99 15.56
C GLY A 175 -28.02 6.77 14.62
N ALA A 176 -26.72 6.48 14.66
CA ALA A 176 -25.75 7.14 13.77
C ALA A 176 -25.96 6.69 12.32
N SER A 177 -26.40 7.61 11.46
CA SER A 177 -26.59 7.34 10.03
C SER A 177 -25.26 7.00 9.33
N LEU A 178 -25.32 6.32 8.20
CA LEU A 178 -24.14 6.12 7.33
C LEU A 178 -23.50 7.45 6.91
N LYS A 179 -24.31 8.50 6.74
CA LYS A 179 -23.84 9.88 6.55
C LYS A 179 -22.98 10.37 7.73
N THR A 180 -23.36 10.06 8.97
CA THR A 180 -22.57 10.41 10.17
C THR A 180 -21.22 9.70 10.15
N HIS A 181 -21.19 8.41 9.83
CA HIS A 181 -19.93 7.65 9.72
C HIS A 181 -19.01 8.25 8.65
N LEU A 182 -19.53 8.53 7.45
CA LEU A 182 -18.76 9.15 6.37
C LEU A 182 -18.31 10.58 6.69
N LYS A 183 -19.10 11.35 7.44
CA LYS A 183 -18.68 12.67 7.96
C LYS A 183 -17.52 12.55 8.95
N ASN A 184 -17.60 11.62 9.89
CA ASN A 184 -16.55 11.39 10.88
C ASN A 184 -15.25 10.88 10.23
N LEU A 185 -15.36 10.12 9.14
CA LEU A 185 -14.22 9.70 8.33
C LEU A 185 -13.69 10.80 7.39
N GLY A 186 -14.32 11.98 7.35
CA GLY A 186 -13.94 13.08 6.48
C GLY A 186 -14.23 12.87 4.99
N LEU A 187 -15.07 11.88 4.64
CA LEU A 187 -15.37 11.49 3.26
C LEU A 187 -16.64 12.16 2.69
N TRP A 188 -17.52 12.64 3.57
CA TRP A 188 -18.79 13.22 3.15
C TRP A 188 -18.60 14.50 2.32
N ASP A 189 -19.43 14.69 1.30
CA ASP A 189 -19.40 15.82 0.35
C ASP A 189 -18.14 15.91 -0.54
N LEU A 190 -17.25 14.91 -0.48
CA LEU A 190 -16.12 14.84 -1.39
C LEU A 190 -16.54 14.38 -2.81
N LYS A 191 -15.87 14.96 -3.80
CA LYS A 191 -15.87 14.48 -5.19
C LYS A 191 -14.85 13.36 -5.37
N SER A 192 -14.96 12.59 -6.46
CA SER A 192 -14.04 11.50 -6.80
C SER A 192 -12.57 11.93 -6.79
N ASN A 193 -12.27 13.14 -7.26
CA ASN A 193 -10.92 13.70 -7.30
C ASN A 193 -10.36 14.17 -5.94
N ALA A 194 -11.17 14.12 -4.88
CA ALA A 194 -10.79 14.51 -3.51
C ALA A 194 -10.91 13.36 -2.49
N LYS A 195 -11.50 12.22 -2.87
CA LYS A 195 -11.59 11.03 -2.00
C LYS A 195 -10.18 10.57 -1.58
N PHE A 196 -10.10 9.91 -0.44
CA PHE A 196 -8.88 9.31 0.13
C PHE A 196 -9.28 8.09 0.96
N ILE A 197 -8.31 7.27 1.37
CA ILE A 197 -8.57 6.16 2.31
C ILE A 197 -8.25 6.64 3.72
N PRO A 198 -9.20 6.61 4.68
CA PRO A 198 -8.92 7.01 6.04
C PRO A 198 -7.84 6.13 6.70
N LYS A 199 -6.93 6.74 7.47
CA LYS A 199 -5.79 6.06 8.10
C LYS A 199 -6.17 4.83 8.94
N THR A 200 -7.32 4.86 9.62
CA THR A 200 -7.85 3.73 10.40
C THR A 200 -8.05 2.46 9.57
N TYR A 201 -8.18 2.59 8.25
CA TYR A 201 -8.27 1.46 7.33
C TYR A 201 -6.93 1.10 6.66
N LEU A 202 -5.96 2.01 6.67
CA LEU A 202 -4.58 1.75 6.20
C LEU A 202 -3.71 1.09 7.27
N TYR A 203 -4.01 1.31 8.54
CA TYR A 203 -3.23 0.87 9.70
C TYR A 203 -4.04 -0.05 10.62
N THR A 204 -4.64 -1.07 10.02
CA THR A 204 -5.38 -2.13 10.73
C THR A 204 -4.90 -3.50 10.24
N ASP A 205 -5.46 -4.56 10.81
CA ASP A 205 -5.09 -5.93 10.50
C ASP A 205 -5.14 -6.25 9.00
N ARG A 206 -4.38 -7.28 8.62
CA ARG A 206 -4.24 -7.74 7.25
C ARG A 206 -5.59 -8.05 6.59
N ASP A 207 -6.49 -8.73 7.29
CA ASP A 207 -7.78 -9.16 6.72
C ASP A 207 -8.68 -7.96 6.43
N SER A 208 -8.75 -7.00 7.35
CA SER A 208 -9.45 -5.73 7.14
C SER A 208 -8.91 -4.96 5.94
N ARG A 209 -7.59 -4.92 5.76
CA ARG A 209 -6.95 -4.27 4.60
C ARG A 209 -7.19 -5.02 3.28
N LEU A 210 -7.14 -6.36 3.29
CA LEU A 210 -7.49 -7.20 2.14
C LEU A 210 -8.95 -7.00 1.73
N ALA A 211 -9.86 -6.95 2.71
CA ALA A 211 -11.26 -6.67 2.50
C ALA A 211 -11.49 -5.29 1.86
N LEU A 212 -10.82 -4.25 2.36
CA LEU A 212 -10.88 -2.91 1.76
C LEU A 212 -10.37 -2.90 0.31
N LEU A 213 -9.21 -3.51 0.05
CA LEU A 213 -8.64 -3.59 -1.30
C LEU A 213 -9.56 -4.37 -2.24
N ALA A 214 -10.16 -5.48 -1.77
CA ALA A 214 -11.12 -6.26 -2.54
C ALA A 214 -12.37 -5.44 -2.91
N GLY A 215 -12.93 -4.65 -1.98
CA GLY A 215 -14.05 -3.76 -2.27
C GLY A 215 -13.72 -2.75 -3.39
N LEU A 216 -12.53 -2.14 -3.33
CA LEU A 216 -12.06 -1.21 -4.38
C LEU A 216 -11.87 -1.90 -5.73
N LEU A 217 -11.35 -3.14 -5.72
CA LEU A 217 -11.15 -3.93 -6.93
C LEU A 217 -12.49 -4.38 -7.53
N ASP A 218 -13.46 -4.74 -6.70
CA ASP A 218 -14.78 -5.17 -7.14
C ASP A 218 -15.63 -4.03 -7.72
N THR A 219 -15.32 -2.76 -7.44
CA THR A 219 -15.90 -1.60 -8.12
C THR A 219 -15.04 -1.15 -9.30
N ASP A 220 -13.96 -0.42 -9.03
CA ASP A 220 -13.15 0.29 -10.03
C ASP A 220 -12.02 -0.57 -10.62
N GLY A 221 -11.76 -1.73 -10.02
CA GLY A 221 -10.73 -2.65 -10.48
C GLY A 221 -11.12 -3.37 -11.78
N SER A 222 -10.14 -3.53 -12.66
CA SER A 222 -10.23 -4.37 -13.85
C SER A 222 -9.12 -5.42 -13.82
N LEU A 223 -9.50 -6.69 -13.85
CA LEU A 223 -8.53 -7.78 -14.01
C LEU A 223 -8.07 -7.83 -15.47
N LEU A 224 -6.80 -7.52 -15.69
CA LEU A 224 -6.14 -7.73 -16.98
C LEU A 224 -5.52 -9.14 -17.01
N ILE A 225 -4.57 -9.41 -17.91
CA ILE A 225 -4.04 -10.77 -18.06
C ILE A 225 -3.34 -11.27 -16.79
N ARG A 226 -2.58 -10.42 -16.09
CA ARG A 226 -1.75 -10.82 -14.92
C ARG A 226 -1.79 -9.87 -13.73
N PHE A 227 -2.52 -8.78 -13.82
CA PHE A 227 -2.55 -7.71 -12.83
C PHE A 227 -3.90 -7.01 -12.82
N TYR A 228 -4.23 -6.42 -11.68
CA TYR A 228 -5.38 -5.55 -11.57
C TYR A 228 -4.99 -4.13 -11.96
N GLU A 229 -5.82 -3.48 -12.77
CA GLU A 229 -5.77 -2.04 -13.04
C GLU A 229 -6.83 -1.34 -12.19
N ILE A 230 -6.44 -0.29 -11.46
CA ILE A 230 -7.35 0.72 -10.89
C ILE A 230 -6.91 2.10 -11.42
N VAL A 231 -7.87 2.97 -11.73
CA VAL A 231 -7.61 4.35 -12.15
C VAL A 231 -8.33 5.31 -11.23
N SER A 232 -7.61 6.30 -10.70
CA SER A 232 -8.18 7.33 -9.82
C SER A 232 -7.88 8.74 -10.36
N SER A 233 -8.87 9.63 -10.26
CA SER A 233 -8.68 11.07 -10.46
C SER A 233 -8.21 11.80 -9.19
N SER A 234 -8.29 11.14 -8.02
CA SER A 234 -7.70 11.61 -6.78
C SER A 234 -6.27 11.07 -6.66
N PHE A 235 -5.30 11.99 -6.61
CA PHE A 235 -3.89 11.66 -6.36
C PHE A 235 -3.70 11.05 -4.97
N GLN A 236 -4.36 11.60 -3.95
CA GLN A 236 -4.27 11.07 -2.58
C GLN A 236 -4.82 9.64 -2.52
N MET A 237 -6.00 9.39 -3.11
CA MET A 237 -6.58 8.05 -3.18
C MET A 237 -5.64 7.06 -3.88
N ALA A 238 -4.98 7.48 -4.96
CA ALA A 238 -4.04 6.63 -5.66
C ALA A 238 -2.81 6.30 -4.80
N GLU A 239 -2.25 7.28 -4.08
CA GLU A 239 -1.15 7.06 -3.13
C GLU A 239 -1.56 6.13 -1.98
N ASP A 240 -2.79 6.28 -1.49
CA ASP A 240 -3.36 5.44 -0.42
C ASP A 240 -3.60 4.00 -0.88
N ILE A 241 -4.16 3.79 -2.08
CA ILE A 241 -4.33 2.45 -2.67
C ILE A 241 -2.97 1.80 -2.89
N ALA A 242 -1.99 2.57 -3.38
CA ALA A 242 -0.64 2.07 -3.59
C ALA A 242 0.04 1.70 -2.26
N PHE A 243 -0.17 2.48 -1.19
CA PHE A 243 0.26 2.11 0.17
C PHE A 243 -0.44 0.83 0.65
N LEU A 244 -1.77 0.79 0.57
CA LEU A 244 -2.59 -0.36 0.99
C LEU A 244 -2.11 -1.65 0.32
N ALA A 245 -1.99 -1.65 -1.00
CA ALA A 245 -1.53 -2.81 -1.76
C ALA A 245 -0.10 -3.23 -1.39
N ARG A 246 0.85 -2.28 -1.30
CA ARG A 246 2.24 -2.59 -0.90
C ARG A 246 2.32 -3.14 0.53
N SER A 247 1.54 -2.58 1.44
CA SER A 247 1.47 -3.03 2.84
C SER A 247 0.91 -4.44 3.00
N LEU A 248 0.20 -4.96 1.99
CA LEU A 248 -0.31 -6.33 1.92
C LEU A 248 0.65 -7.30 1.22
N GLY A 249 1.76 -6.80 0.67
CA GLY A 249 2.75 -7.59 -0.07
C GLY A 249 2.55 -7.58 -1.59
N PHE A 250 1.63 -6.75 -2.11
CA PHE A 250 1.48 -6.58 -3.55
C PHE A 250 2.49 -5.57 -4.10
N GLY A 251 2.92 -5.80 -5.33
CA GLY A 251 3.67 -4.83 -6.11
C GLY A 251 2.72 -3.86 -6.79
N VAL A 252 3.13 -2.60 -6.89
CA VAL A 252 2.35 -1.55 -7.59
C VAL A 252 3.25 -0.82 -8.57
N VAL A 253 2.84 -0.79 -9.84
CA VAL A 253 3.40 0.11 -10.86
C VAL A 253 2.41 1.24 -11.09
N GLU A 254 2.90 2.47 -11.09
CA GLU A 254 2.09 3.67 -11.25
C GLU A 254 2.36 4.27 -12.63
N SER A 255 1.33 4.80 -13.28
CA SER A 255 1.47 5.60 -14.49
C SER A 255 0.46 6.74 -14.52
N GLU A 256 0.83 7.83 -15.21
CA GLU A 256 -0.08 8.96 -15.40
C GLU A 256 -0.84 8.82 -16.72
N LYS A 257 -2.11 9.24 -16.71
CA LYS A 257 -2.95 9.32 -17.90
C LYS A 257 -3.64 10.68 -17.92
N VAL A 258 -3.59 11.38 -19.05
CA VAL A 258 -4.31 12.64 -19.24
C VAL A 258 -5.47 12.42 -20.21
N ILE A 259 -6.67 12.81 -19.81
CA ILE A 259 -7.88 12.78 -20.66
C ILE A 259 -8.56 14.13 -20.53
N LYS A 260 -8.73 14.86 -21.65
CA LYS A 260 -9.40 16.17 -21.69
C LYS A 260 -8.91 17.08 -20.53
N GLU A 261 -7.58 17.26 -20.45
CA GLU A 261 -6.88 18.06 -19.43
C GLU A 261 -6.94 17.54 -17.98
N THR A 262 -7.74 16.52 -17.70
CA THR A 262 -7.80 15.89 -16.39
C THR A 262 -6.72 14.82 -16.28
N ARG A 263 -5.89 14.93 -15.24
CA ARG A 263 -4.87 13.93 -14.89
C ARG A 263 -5.50 12.83 -14.05
N TYR A 264 -5.11 11.60 -14.35
CA TYR A 264 -5.46 10.40 -13.62
C TYR A 264 -4.20 9.64 -13.30
N VAL A 265 -4.21 8.96 -12.15
CA VAL A 265 -3.20 7.99 -11.78
C VAL A 265 -3.76 6.61 -12.03
N ARG A 266 -3.01 5.80 -12.77
CA ARG A 266 -3.29 4.41 -13.03
C ARG A 266 -2.34 3.55 -12.21
N LEU A 267 -2.91 2.58 -11.50
CA LEU A 267 -2.20 1.64 -10.65
C LEU A 267 -2.34 0.24 -11.24
N TYR A 268 -1.21 -0.43 -11.43
CA TYR A 268 -1.13 -1.83 -11.80
C TYR A 268 -0.66 -2.64 -10.60
N ILE A 269 -1.59 -3.37 -9.97
CA ILE A 269 -1.36 -4.15 -8.77
C ILE A 269 -1.05 -5.60 -9.18
N TYR A 270 0.11 -6.10 -8.77
CA TYR A 270 0.57 -7.44 -9.09
C TYR A 270 1.08 -8.21 -7.86
N GLY A 271 0.91 -9.53 -7.86
CA GLY A 271 1.38 -10.36 -6.75
C GLY A 271 0.59 -11.67 -6.66
N ASP A 272 0.43 -12.15 -5.43
CA ASP A 272 -0.35 -13.34 -5.12
C ASP A 272 -1.73 -12.94 -4.59
N TYR A 273 -2.77 -13.20 -5.38
CA TYR A 273 -4.14 -12.77 -5.09
C TYR A 273 -4.95 -13.80 -4.31
N ALA A 274 -4.36 -14.92 -3.89
CA ALA A 274 -5.08 -16.03 -3.27
C ALA A 274 -5.93 -15.59 -2.06
N ASP A 275 -5.40 -14.64 -1.27
CA ASP A 275 -6.06 -14.14 -0.06
C ASP A 275 -7.07 -13.01 -0.32
N LEU A 276 -7.20 -12.50 -1.55
CA LEU A 276 -8.11 -11.37 -1.82
C LEU A 276 -9.58 -11.84 -1.77
N PRO A 277 -10.40 -11.33 -0.84
CA PRO A 277 -11.80 -11.75 -0.68
C PRO A 277 -12.72 -11.05 -1.69
N LEU A 278 -12.41 -11.15 -2.99
CA LEU A 278 -13.24 -10.61 -4.07
C LEU A 278 -14.58 -11.36 -4.11
N ARG A 279 -15.67 -10.61 -4.31
CA ARG A 279 -17.02 -11.15 -4.44
C ARG A 279 -17.46 -11.27 -5.89
N VAL A 280 -17.02 -10.36 -6.76
CA VAL A 280 -17.40 -10.36 -8.18
C VAL A 280 -16.66 -11.48 -8.91
N HIS A 281 -17.38 -12.51 -9.39
CA HIS A 281 -16.75 -13.73 -9.89
C HIS A 281 -15.83 -13.48 -11.08
N ARG A 282 -16.24 -12.65 -12.04
CA ARG A 282 -15.43 -12.31 -13.23
C ARG A 282 -14.14 -11.55 -12.90
N LYS A 283 -14.01 -11.02 -11.68
CA LYS A 283 -12.82 -10.30 -11.22
C LYS A 283 -11.87 -11.19 -10.44
N LYS A 284 -12.24 -12.42 -10.07
CA LYS A 284 -11.33 -13.37 -9.40
C LYS A 284 -10.25 -13.85 -10.37
N ALA A 285 -8.98 -13.74 -9.97
CA ALA A 285 -7.86 -14.20 -10.79
C ALA A 285 -7.87 -15.73 -10.90
N TRP A 286 -7.78 -16.24 -12.14
CA TRP A 286 -7.79 -17.68 -12.44
C TRP A 286 -6.39 -18.30 -12.52
N PHE A 287 -5.33 -17.49 -12.46
CA PHE A 287 -3.94 -17.92 -12.54
C PHE A 287 -3.27 -17.78 -11.16
N LEU A 288 -2.76 -18.89 -10.62
CA LEU A 288 -2.21 -18.96 -9.25
C LEU A 288 -0.67 -18.97 -9.19
N LYS A 289 0.03 -18.96 -10.33
CA LYS A 289 1.51 -18.95 -10.32
C LYS A 289 2.06 -17.53 -10.31
N LYS A 290 2.79 -17.19 -9.23
CA LYS A 290 3.62 -15.97 -9.15
C LYS A 290 4.50 -15.88 -10.40
N THR A 291 4.33 -14.82 -11.17
CA THR A 291 5.22 -14.50 -12.30
C THR A 291 6.22 -13.40 -11.94
N ARG A 292 5.98 -12.70 -10.83
CA ARG A 292 6.81 -11.63 -10.27
C ARG A 292 6.74 -11.71 -8.75
N HIS A 293 7.84 -11.37 -8.10
CA HIS A 293 8.01 -11.36 -6.65
C HIS A 293 8.08 -9.90 -6.17
N PRO A 294 6.95 -9.25 -5.81
CA PRO A 294 6.96 -7.90 -5.23
C PRO A 294 7.91 -7.74 -4.04
N GLU A 295 8.11 -8.81 -3.29
CA GLU A 295 8.94 -8.93 -2.10
C GLU A 295 10.44 -8.79 -2.39
N LYS A 296 10.88 -8.84 -3.65
CA LYS A 296 12.30 -8.85 -4.00
C LYS A 296 12.61 -7.93 -5.17
N VAL A 297 13.65 -7.09 -5.01
CA VAL A 297 14.06 -6.10 -6.02
C VAL A 297 15.53 -6.27 -6.35
N THR A 298 15.85 -6.60 -7.60
CA THR A 298 17.24 -6.64 -8.07
C THR A 298 17.88 -5.25 -8.00
N PHE A 299 19.20 -5.19 -7.83
CA PHE A 299 19.93 -3.94 -7.65
C PHE A 299 21.36 -4.05 -8.18
N THR A 300 21.98 -2.88 -8.36
CA THR A 300 23.40 -2.74 -8.72
C THR A 300 24.13 -1.92 -7.66
N VAL A 301 25.46 -2.09 -7.58
CA VAL A 301 26.30 -1.47 -6.54
C VAL A 301 27.46 -0.75 -7.22
N HIS A 302 27.60 0.55 -6.93
CA HIS A 302 28.58 1.43 -7.59
C HIS A 302 29.45 2.11 -6.54
N SER A 303 30.78 2.05 -6.69
CA SER A 303 31.68 2.84 -5.83
C SER A 303 31.58 4.32 -6.21
N VAL A 304 31.45 5.21 -5.21
CA VAL A 304 31.23 6.65 -5.42
C VAL A 304 32.21 7.54 -4.65
N GLY A 305 33.34 6.97 -4.20
CA GLY A 305 34.36 7.69 -3.44
C GLY A 305 33.88 8.08 -2.04
N ILE A 306 34.43 9.15 -1.48
CA ILE A 306 34.04 9.65 -0.16
C ILE A 306 32.74 10.43 -0.29
N GLN A 307 31.73 10.06 0.49
CA GLN A 307 30.44 10.73 0.55
C GLN A 307 30.03 10.93 2.01
N GLU A 308 29.12 11.87 2.22
CA GLU A 308 28.43 12.05 3.49
C GLU A 308 27.33 10.98 3.61
N VAL A 309 27.42 10.11 4.61
CA VAL A 309 26.51 8.98 4.83
C VAL A 309 25.89 9.06 6.22
N VAL A 310 24.59 8.78 6.29
CA VAL A 310 23.81 8.71 7.54
C VAL A 310 23.81 7.28 8.08
N TYR A 311 24.28 7.12 9.31
CA TYR A 311 24.28 5.90 10.10
C TYR A 311 23.12 5.96 11.08
N LEU A 312 22.28 4.93 11.06
CA LEU A 312 21.12 4.82 11.94
C LEU A 312 21.39 3.67 12.90
N PHE A 313 21.54 3.96 14.19
CA PHE A 313 21.82 2.95 15.20
C PHE A 313 20.52 2.26 15.62
N ILE A 314 20.24 1.15 14.96
CA ILE A 314 19.00 0.35 15.08
C ILE A 314 19.25 -1.01 14.43
N ASP A 315 18.64 -2.10 14.92
CA ASP A 315 18.83 -3.42 14.29
C ASP A 315 18.36 -3.40 12.82
N SER A 316 17.11 -2.98 12.60
CA SER A 316 16.52 -2.90 11.27
C SER A 316 15.38 -1.90 11.23
N TYR A 317 15.09 -1.44 10.02
CA TYR A 317 13.97 -0.55 9.75
C TYR A 317 13.47 -0.72 8.31
N MET A 318 12.24 -0.29 8.06
CA MET A 318 11.64 -0.28 6.74
C MET A 318 11.63 1.13 6.15
N THR A 319 12.00 1.24 4.88
CA THR A 319 11.87 2.48 4.09
C THR A 319 10.44 2.67 3.58
N GLY A 320 10.09 3.86 3.13
CA GLY A 320 8.74 4.19 2.65
C GLY A 320 8.26 3.42 1.40
N ASP A 321 9.17 2.71 0.74
CA ASP A 321 8.90 1.74 -0.33
C ASP A 321 8.90 0.27 0.15
N PHE A 322 8.84 0.06 1.47
CA PHE A 322 8.78 -1.24 2.16
C PHE A 322 10.08 -2.06 2.08
N THR A 323 11.18 -1.47 1.61
CA THR A 323 12.48 -2.14 1.59
C THR A 323 13.06 -2.23 3.00
N VAL A 324 13.51 -3.41 3.39
CA VAL A 324 14.14 -3.65 4.68
C VAL A 324 15.60 -3.24 4.63
N ARG A 325 16.01 -2.44 5.61
CA ARG A 325 17.39 -2.00 5.82
C ARG A 325 17.86 -2.50 7.17
N LYS A 326 19.10 -2.97 7.23
CA LYS A 326 19.80 -3.11 8.50
C LYS A 326 20.39 -1.76 8.88
N GLY A 327 20.22 -1.38 10.13
CA GLY A 327 20.96 -0.26 10.70
C GLY A 327 22.29 -0.75 11.24
N ASP A 328 22.91 0.13 12.02
CA ASP A 328 24.18 -0.09 12.68
C ASP A 328 23.93 -0.42 14.16
N VAL A 329 24.85 -1.15 14.77
CA VAL A 329 24.78 -1.48 16.20
C VAL A 329 26.01 -0.86 16.86
N TYR A 330 25.86 -0.32 18.07
CA TYR A 330 27.02 0.08 18.86
C TYR A 330 27.82 -1.19 19.18
N ASP A 331 29.08 -1.24 18.76
CA ASP A 331 30.04 -2.19 19.30
C ASP A 331 30.29 -1.76 20.75
N PHE A 332 29.66 -2.44 21.71
CA PHE A 332 29.89 -2.23 23.15
C PHE A 332 31.08 -3.03 23.65
#